data_AF-B3SXM5-F1
#
_entry.id   AF-B3SXM5-F1
#
_cell.length_a   1.000
_cell.length_b   1.000
_cell.length_c   1.000
_cell.angle_alpha   90.00
_cell.angle_beta   90.00
_cell.angle_gamma   90.00
#
_symmetry.space_group_name_H-M   'P 1'
#
loop_
_entity.id
_entity.type
_entity.pdbx_description
1 polymer ?
#
loop_
_entity_poly.entity_id
_entity_poly.type
_entity_poly.pdbx_seq_one_letter_code
_entity_poly.pdbx_strand_id
1 'polypeptide(L)' 'WQIMIHGESYKPIVAEAARKAATEIYNRIIVTHLLMDEAKPDRVAGAVGFNVRSGDFYVFRAKAVIVCAGGASH' A
#
# COMPACT_ATOMS: atom_id res chain seq x y z
N TRP A 1 3.21 24.44 -21.69
CA TRP A 1 1.81 24.62 -21.25
C TRP A 1 1.76 24.31 -19.76
N GLN A 2 1.29 25.22 -18.92
CA GLN A 2 1.11 24.95 -17.50
C GLN A 2 -0.34 25.26 -17.14
N ILE A 3 -1.03 24.28 -16.57
CA ILE A 3 -2.39 24.46 -16.06
C ILE A 3 -2.25 24.67 -14.56
N MET A 4 -2.60 25.87 -14.09
CA MET A 4 -2.58 26.20 -12.68
C MET A 4 -3.85 25.64 -12.02
N ILE A 5 -3.68 24.96 -10.89
CA ILE A 5 -4.78 24.42 -10.09
C ILE A 5 -4.66 24.89 -8.64
N HIS A 6 -5.80 25.05 -7.97
CA HIS A 6 -5.84 25.23 -6.51
C HIS A 6 -5.86 23.84 -5.86
N GLY A 7 -4.68 23.28 -5.64
CA GLY A 7 -4.48 21.87 -5.29
C GLY A 7 -4.57 21.49 -3.80
N GLU A 8 -5.08 22.36 -2.93
CA GLU A 8 -5.18 22.08 -1.47
C GLU A 8 -5.87 20.74 -1.18
N SER A 9 -6.96 20.46 -1.88
CA SER A 9 -7.74 19.23 -1.73
C SER A 9 -7.36 18.11 -2.70
N TYR A 10 -6.21 18.20 -3.40
CA TYR A 10 -5.89 17.24 -4.45
C TYR A 10 -5.80 15.79 -3.92
N LYS A 11 -5.09 15.57 -2.81
CA LYS A 11 -4.99 14.24 -2.20
C LYS A 11 -6.32 13.75 -1.62
N PRO A 12 -7.10 14.55 -0.87
CA PRO A 12 -8.46 14.18 -0.46
C PRO A 12 -9.36 13.73 -1.62
N ILE A 13 -9.40 14.48 -2.73
CA ILE A 13 -10.25 14.16 -3.89
C ILE A 13 -9.87 12.79 -4.48
N VAL A 14 -8.58 12.55 -4.69
CA VAL A 14 -8.10 11.26 -5.22
C VAL A 14 -8.34 10.12 -4.22
N ALA A 15 -8.15 10.39 -2.92
CA ALA A 15 -8.38 9.40 -1.88
C ALA A 15 -9.85 9.00 -1.73
N GLU A 16 -10.78 9.95 -1.91
CA GLU A 16 -12.22 9.67 -1.90
C GLU A 16 -12.61 8.73 -3.05
N ALA A 17 -12.13 9.02 -4.26
CA ALA A 17 -12.36 8.16 -5.42
C ALA A 17 -11.81 6.73 -5.19
N ALA A 18 -10.59 6.61 -4.67
CA ALA A 18 -9.99 5.32 -4.34
C ALA A 18 -10.78 4.57 -3.26
N ARG A 19 -11.26 5.28 -2.23
CA ARG A 19 -12.05 4.67 -1.14
C ARG A 19 -13.40 4.15 -1.61
N LYS A 20 -14.02 4.80 -2.61
CA LYS A 20 -15.27 4.32 -3.23
C LYS A 20 -15.07 3.07 -4.08
N ALA A 21 -13.88 2.92 -4.69
CA ALA A 21 -13.57 1.79 -5.56
C ALA A 21 -12.97 0.57 -4.84
N ALA A 22 -12.27 0.79 -3.71
CA ALA A 22 -11.58 -0.28 -2.99
C ALA A 22 -12.54 -1.15 -2.17
N THR A 23 -12.31 -2.47 -2.18
CA THR A 23 -13.06 -3.42 -1.34
C THR A 23 -12.67 -3.30 0.14
N GLU A 24 -11.37 -3.25 0.42
CA GLU A 24 -10.83 -3.16 1.78
C GLU A 24 -9.68 -2.15 1.81
N ILE A 25 -9.60 -1.40 2.90
CA ILE A 25 -8.54 -0.42 3.13
C ILE A 25 -8.01 -0.58 4.54
N TYR A 26 -6.74 -0.95 4.64
CA TYR A 26 -6.04 -1.07 5.91
C TYR A 26 -5.15 0.14 6.14
N ASN A 27 -5.47 0.92 7.17
CA ASN A 27 -4.70 2.09 7.56
C ASN A 27 -3.75 1.77 8.72
N ARG A 28 -2.66 2.55 8.83
CA ARG A 28 -1.67 2.45 9.93
C ARG A 28 -0.96 1.09 10.01
N ILE A 29 -0.89 0.35 8.92
CA ILE A 29 -0.06 -0.85 8.81
C ILE A 29 1.19 -0.48 8.03
N ILE A 30 2.35 -0.69 8.63
CA ILE A 30 3.62 -0.58 7.92
C ILE A 30 4.02 -1.97 7.43
N VAL A 31 4.14 -2.10 6.11
CA VAL A 31 4.64 -3.32 5.47
C VAL A 31 6.16 -3.28 5.51
N THR A 32 6.79 -4.34 6.02
CA THR A 32 8.26 -4.40 6.20
C THR A 32 8.93 -5.37 5.25
N HIS A 33 8.28 -6.50 4.93
CA HIS A 33 8.86 -7.54 4.09
C HIS A 33 7.82 -8.10 3.12
N LEU A 34 8.29 -8.49 1.93
CA LEU A 34 7.54 -9.30 1.00
C LEU A 34 7.64 -10.77 1.39
N LEU A 35 6.58 -11.53 1.12
CA LEU A 35 6.57 -12.98 1.26
C LEU A 35 6.85 -13.61 -0.10
N MET A 36 7.76 -14.56 -0.14
CA MET A 36 8.10 -15.33 -1.33
C MET A 36 7.35 -16.68 -1.31
N ASP A 37 7.05 -17.19 -2.49
CA ASP A 37 6.44 -18.50 -2.68
C ASP A 37 7.46 -19.60 -2.36
N GLU A 38 7.05 -20.59 -1.56
CA GLU A 38 7.91 -21.71 -1.15
C GLU A 38 8.17 -22.69 -2.30
N ALA A 39 7.20 -22.89 -3.18
CA ALA A 39 7.29 -23.86 -4.28
C ALA A 39 7.88 -23.26 -5.55
N LYS A 40 7.87 -21.93 -5.69
CA LYS A 40 8.33 -21.22 -6.88
C LYS A 40 9.33 -20.12 -6.51
N PRO A 41 10.63 -20.32 -6.75
CA PRO A 41 11.63 -19.28 -6.49
C PRO A 41 11.30 -18.01 -7.27
N ASP A 42 11.67 -16.86 -6.70
CA ASP A 42 11.47 -15.51 -7.25
C ASP A 42 10.01 -15.09 -7.50
N ARG A 43 9.03 -15.82 -6.97
CA ARG A 43 7.62 -15.45 -7.02
C ARG A 43 7.16 -14.84 -5.70
N VAL A 44 6.48 -13.69 -5.76
CA VAL A 44 5.82 -13.10 -4.58
C VAL A 44 4.53 -13.85 -4.23
N ALA A 45 4.33 -14.10 -2.94
CA ALA A 45 3.15 -14.75 -2.36
C ALA A 45 2.35 -13.81 -1.44
N GLY A 46 2.87 -12.62 -1.16
CA GLY A 46 2.22 -11.68 -0.26
C GLY A 46 3.18 -10.67 0.38
N ALA A 47 2.77 -10.14 1.53
CA ALA A 47 3.58 -9.24 2.34
C ALA A 47 3.21 -9.33 3.82
N VAL A 48 4.14 -8.93 4.68
CA VAL A 48 3.92 -8.85 6.14
C VAL A 48 4.17 -7.44 6.65
N GLY A 49 3.45 -7.11 7.72
CA GLY A 49 3.55 -5.83 8.38
C GLY A 49 2.94 -5.87 9.76
N PHE A 50 2.97 -4.73 10.45
CA PHE A 50 2.31 -4.59 11.74
C PHE A 50 1.60 -3.25 11.84
N ASN A 51 0.55 -3.21 12.65
CA ASN A 51 -0.17 -1.99 12.94
C ASN A 51 0.66 -1.14 13.91
N VAL A 52 0.99 0.09 13.52
CA VAL A 52 1.84 0.97 14.34
C VAL A 52 1.15 1.51 15.58
N ARG A 53 -0.16 1.29 15.75
CA ARG A 53 -0.93 1.72 16.93
C ARG A 53 -1.20 0.59 17.90
N SER A 54 -1.62 -0.58 17.40
CA SER A 54 -1.97 -1.73 18.25
C SER A 54 -0.83 -2.73 18.42
N GLY A 55 0.15 -2.75 17.52
CA GLY A 55 1.20 -3.76 17.49
C GLY A 55 0.77 -5.09 16.83
N ASP A 56 -0.47 -5.19 16.36
CA ASP A 56 -0.99 -6.40 15.72
C ASP A 56 -0.19 -6.74 14.46
N PHE A 57 0.18 -8.01 14.32
CA PHE A 57 0.92 -8.51 13.17
C PHE A 57 -0.03 -8.97 12.06
N TYR A 58 0.22 -8.52 10.83
CA TYR A 58 -0.59 -8.81 9.65
C TYR A 58 0.18 -9.60 8.62
N VAL A 59 -0.50 -10.62 8.07
CA VAL A 59 -0.01 -11.44 6.97
C VAL A 59 -0.98 -11.32 5.80
N PHE A 60 -0.57 -10.62 4.76
CA PHE A 60 -1.33 -10.49 3.51
C PHE A 60 -0.88 -11.56 2.54
N ARG A 61 -1.76 -12.49 2.18
CA ARG A 61 -1.52 -13.47 1.11
C ARG A 61 -2.16 -12.97 -0.18
N ALA A 62 -1.39 -12.87 -1.25
CA ALA A 62 -1.86 -12.32 -2.52
C ALA A 62 -1.17 -12.99 -3.71
N LYS A 63 -1.90 -13.13 -4.83
CA LYS A 63 -1.36 -13.69 -6.09
C LYS A 63 -0.47 -12.68 -6.84
N ALA A 64 -0.69 -11.39 -6.60
CA ALA A 64 0.06 -10.27 -7.15
C ALA A 64 0.15 -9.17 -6.10
N VAL A 65 1.30 -8.50 -6.03
CA VAL A 65 1.58 -7.41 -5.09
C VAL A 65 2.14 -6.25 -5.89
N ILE A 66 1.63 -5.03 -5.65
CA ILE A 66 2.11 -3.79 -6.27
C ILE A 66 2.64 -2.89 -5.16
N VAL A 67 3.91 -2.48 -5.25
CA VAL A 67 4.56 -1.62 -4.25
C VAL A 67 4.47 -0.16 -4.70
N CYS A 68 3.65 0.62 -3.99
CA CYS A 68 3.45 2.06 -4.24
C CYS A 68 3.90 2.91 -3.04
N ALA A 69 5.03 2.56 -2.41
CA ALA A 69 5.52 3.19 -1.17
C ALA A 69 6.18 4.57 -1.37
N GLY A 70 6.33 5.03 -2.61
CA GLY A 70 7.11 6.22 -2.95
C GLY A 70 8.59 5.93 -3.14
N GLY A 71 9.39 7.00 -3.28
CA GLY A 71 10.85 6.90 -3.39
C GLY A 71 11.55 6.93 -2.02
N ALA A 72 12.88 6.90 -2.05
CA ALA A 72 13.73 7.12 -0.88
C ALA A 72 14.32 8.53 -0.91
N SER A 73 14.36 9.20 0.25
CA SER A 73 15.01 10.49 0.46
C SER A 73 15.97 10.39 1.65
N HIS A 74 17.05 11.16 1.62
CA HIS A 74 18.04 11.25 2.70
C HIS A 74 17.67 12.34 3.71
#